data_AF-A0A485KI89-F1
#
_entry.id   AF-A0A485KI89-F1
#
_cell.length_a   1.000
_cell.length_b   1.000
_cell.length_c   1.000
_cell.angle_alpha   90.00
_cell.angle_beta   90.00
_cell.angle_gamma   90.00
#
_symmetry.space_group_name_H-M   'P 1'
#
loop_
_entity.id
_entity.type
_entity.pdbx_description
1 polymer ?
#
loop_
_entity_poly.entity_id
_entity_poly.type
_entity_poly.pdbx_seq_one_letter_code
_entity_poly.pdbx_strand_id
1 'polypeptide(L)'
;MCLCRGCLCPPHALRLSHIKRGWFDPLILTNLVYVAAAAVSFCVGQYTCAALQFSASIASTLFHRHRETKYLPLDACISGNLGLIAMYLLYHAHTNDLQHVIGIKAVLGVACAFTFIYCGMPGDVQYEEWHRYWHYASGGTTLVTSLLLSMHVPEFDSLVYTTLFGTAFLGQ
;
A
#
# COMPACT_ATOMS: atom_id res chain seq x y z
N MET A 1 16.49 10.30 -8.56
CA MET A 1 15.51 10.36 -9.69
C MET A 1 15.87 11.46 -10.70
N CYS A 2 16.05 11.14 -11.99
CA CYS A 2 16.02 12.16 -13.05
C CYS A 2 14.57 12.28 -13.56
N LEU A 3 13.82 13.26 -13.04
CA LEU A 3 12.41 13.52 -13.41
C LEU A 3 12.25 14.40 -14.67
N CYS A 4 13.28 14.51 -15.52
CA CYS A 4 13.31 15.47 -16.62
C CYS A 4 13.82 14.81 -17.91
N ARG A 5 12.98 14.76 -18.96
CA ARG A 5 13.44 14.53 -20.34
C ARG A 5 14.29 15.73 -20.75
N GLY A 6 15.61 15.56 -20.80
CA GLY A 6 16.56 16.58 -21.27
C GLY A 6 17.62 17.01 -20.25
N CYS A 7 17.52 16.55 -19.00
CA CYS A 7 18.54 16.83 -17.99
C CYS A 7 19.68 15.81 -18.11
N LEU A 8 20.93 16.30 -18.12
CA LEU A 8 22.17 15.50 -18.13
C LEU A 8 22.22 14.61 -16.87
N CYS A 9 21.62 13.43 -16.95
CA CYS A 9 21.78 12.44 -15.90
C CYS A 9 23.23 11.96 -15.88
N PRO A 10 23.84 11.79 -14.69
CA PRO A 10 25.16 11.19 -14.62
C PRO A 10 25.11 9.81 -15.32
N PRO A 11 26.13 9.43 -16.12
CA PRO A 11 26.13 8.22 -16.95
C PRO A 11 25.77 6.92 -16.18
N HIS A 12 26.04 6.92 -14.87
CA HIS A 12 25.71 5.82 -13.96
C HIS A 12 24.20 5.60 -13.75
N ALA A 13 23.38 6.66 -13.75
CA ALA A 13 21.94 6.55 -13.52
C ALA A 13 21.20 5.92 -14.72
N LEU A 14 21.67 6.17 -15.95
CA LEU A 14 21.13 5.56 -17.17
C LEU A 14 21.44 4.05 -17.23
N ARG A 15 22.63 3.62 -16.80
CA ARG A 15 23.00 2.19 -16.76
C ARG A 15 22.16 1.36 -15.81
N LEU A 16 21.71 1.93 -14.69
CA LEU A 16 20.91 1.20 -13.70
C LEU A 16 19.48 0.90 -14.18
N SER A 17 18.92 1.72 -15.08
CA SER A 17 17.55 1.52 -15.61
C SER A 17 17.37 0.20 -16.39
N HIS A 18 18.47 -0.35 -16.92
CA HIS A 18 18.46 -1.62 -17.67
C HIS A 18 18.68 -2.85 -16.79
N ILE A 19 19.12 -2.67 -15.53
CA ILE A 19 19.45 -3.76 -14.61
C ILE A 19 18.34 -3.88 -13.57
N LYS A 20 17.51 -4.92 -13.72
CA LYS A 20 16.48 -5.28 -12.73
C LYS A 20 17.14 -5.68 -11.41
N ARG A 21 16.50 -5.39 -10.28
CA ARG A 21 16.90 -5.94 -8.98
C ARG A 21 16.81 -7.46 -8.98
N GLY A 22 17.61 -8.14 -8.16
CA GLY A 22 17.49 -9.60 -7.94
C GLY A 22 16.15 -9.94 -7.27
N TRP A 23 15.62 -11.15 -7.49
CA TRP A 23 14.35 -11.56 -6.84
C TRP A 23 14.45 -11.66 -5.32
N PHE A 24 15.66 -11.95 -4.82
CA PHE A 24 15.98 -12.02 -3.39
C PHE A 24 16.55 -10.71 -2.84
N ASP A 25 16.38 -9.60 -3.57
CA ASP A 25 16.74 -8.28 -3.06
C ASP A 25 15.92 -8.00 -1.78
N PRO A 26 16.57 -7.60 -0.66
CA PRO A 26 15.88 -7.39 0.60
C PRO A 26 14.69 -6.43 0.51
N LEU A 27 14.78 -5.37 -0.32
CA LEU A 27 13.68 -4.43 -0.51
C LEU A 27 12.48 -5.12 -1.16
N ILE A 28 12.70 -5.98 -2.15
CA ILE A 28 11.62 -6.76 -2.78
C ILE A 28 11.01 -7.75 -1.79
N LEU A 29 11.84 -8.45 -1.01
CA LEU A 29 11.34 -9.44 -0.06
C LEU A 29 10.44 -8.82 1.02
N THR A 30 10.67 -7.55 1.38
CA THR A 30 9.78 -6.87 2.35
C THR A 30 8.33 -6.69 1.85
N ASN A 31 8.05 -6.81 0.54
CA ASN A 31 6.68 -6.85 0.01
C ASN A 31 5.87 -8.08 0.42
N LEU A 32 6.50 -9.10 1.00
CA LEU A 32 5.81 -10.24 1.59
C LEU A 32 4.94 -9.84 2.78
N VAL A 33 5.19 -8.69 3.41
CA VAL A 33 4.31 -8.14 4.45
C VAL A 33 2.88 -7.93 3.94
N TYR A 34 2.72 -7.55 2.67
CA TYR A 34 1.40 -7.37 2.06
C TYR A 34 0.75 -8.72 1.72
N VAL A 35 1.54 -9.76 1.42
CA VAL A 35 1.02 -11.13 1.26
C VAL A 35 0.51 -11.67 2.60
N ALA A 36 1.27 -11.45 3.68
CA ALA A 36 0.84 -11.81 5.02
C ALA A 36 -0.44 -11.06 5.41
N ALA A 37 -0.50 -9.75 5.13
CA ALA A 37 -1.71 -8.96 5.34
C ALA A 37 -2.89 -9.52 4.55
N ALA A 38 -2.69 -9.84 3.26
CA ALA A 38 -3.72 -10.40 2.40
C ALA A 38 -4.26 -11.74 2.93
N ALA A 39 -3.38 -12.63 3.38
CA ALA A 39 -3.76 -13.91 3.96
C ALA A 39 -4.62 -13.72 5.21
N VAL A 40 -4.24 -12.83 6.12
CA VAL A 40 -5.04 -12.55 7.32
C VAL A 40 -6.38 -11.93 6.96
N SER A 41 -6.40 -10.93 6.07
CA SER A 41 -7.64 -10.30 5.58
C SER A 41 -8.59 -11.32 4.98
N PHE A 42 -8.07 -12.27 4.21
CA PHE A 42 -8.86 -13.37 3.66
C PHE A 42 -9.46 -14.24 4.78
N CYS A 43 -8.67 -14.61 5.77
CA CYS A 43 -9.13 -15.43 6.91
C CYS A 43 -10.20 -14.74 7.77
N VAL A 44 -10.20 -13.41 7.86
CA VAL A 44 -11.22 -12.64 8.60
C VAL A 44 -12.38 -12.16 7.72
N GLY A 45 -12.48 -12.70 6.48
CA GLY A 45 -13.58 -12.41 5.57
C GLY A 45 -13.60 -10.99 5.01
N GLN A 46 -12.44 -10.32 4.95
CA GLN A 46 -12.26 -8.98 4.36
C GLN A 46 -11.59 -9.12 2.97
N TYR A 47 -12.35 -9.63 2.00
CA TYR A 47 -11.85 -10.08 0.69
C TYR A 47 -11.37 -8.95 -0.21
N THR A 48 -12.02 -7.78 -0.19
CA THR A 48 -11.59 -6.59 -0.93
C THR A 48 -10.22 -6.14 -0.45
N CYS A 49 -10.01 -6.10 0.88
CA CYS A 49 -8.70 -5.82 1.45
C CYS A 49 -7.67 -6.87 1.05
N ALA A 50 -8.03 -8.16 1.12
CA ALA A 50 -7.13 -9.26 0.75
C ALA A 50 -6.66 -9.13 -0.72
N ALA A 51 -7.59 -8.89 -1.64
CA ALA A 51 -7.30 -8.72 -3.06
C ALA A 51 -6.39 -7.51 -3.31
N LEU A 52 -6.67 -6.37 -2.66
CA LEU A 52 -5.85 -5.15 -2.81
C LEU A 52 -4.47 -5.31 -2.19
N GLN A 53 -4.34 -5.93 -1.02
CA GLN A 53 -3.04 -6.18 -0.37
C GLN A 53 -2.18 -7.15 -1.19
N PHE A 54 -2.77 -8.22 -1.73
CA PHE A 54 -2.05 -9.13 -2.62
C PHE A 54 -1.61 -8.42 -3.90
N SER A 55 -2.51 -7.61 -4.48
CA SER A 55 -2.19 -6.77 -5.65
C SER A 55 -1.11 -5.74 -5.34
N ALA A 56 -1.07 -5.18 -4.13
CA ALA A 56 -0.04 -4.24 -3.69
C ALA A 56 1.33 -4.94 -3.65
N SER A 57 1.38 -6.18 -3.14
CA SER A 57 2.61 -6.98 -3.16
C SER A 57 3.14 -7.17 -4.58
N ILE A 58 2.26 -7.50 -5.53
CA ILE A 58 2.63 -7.68 -6.94
C ILE A 58 3.09 -6.35 -7.57
N ALA A 59 2.28 -5.30 -7.45
CA ALA A 59 2.54 -4.00 -8.05
C ALA A 59 3.83 -3.39 -7.51
N SER A 60 4.02 -3.37 -6.18
CA SER A 60 5.23 -2.87 -5.54
C SER A 60 6.45 -3.71 -5.90
N THR A 61 6.31 -5.05 -5.99
CA THR A 61 7.41 -5.91 -6.43
C THR A 61 7.84 -5.58 -7.86
N LEU A 62 6.89 -5.36 -8.77
CA LEU A 62 7.20 -4.95 -10.14
C LEU A 62 7.85 -3.57 -10.18
N PHE A 63 7.38 -2.62 -9.38
CA PHE A 63 7.95 -1.28 -9.27
C PHE A 63 9.41 -1.31 -8.79
N HIS A 64 9.68 -1.96 -7.67
CA HIS A 64 11.03 -2.07 -7.11
C HIS A 64 11.95 -2.93 -7.97
N ARG A 65 11.43 -4.01 -8.57
CA ARG A 65 12.22 -4.83 -9.50
C ARG A 65 12.76 -4.02 -10.67
N HIS A 66 12.05 -2.99 -11.10
CA HIS A 66 12.49 -2.07 -12.14
C HIS A 66 13.16 -0.80 -11.57
N ARG A 67 13.69 -0.87 -10.34
CA ARG A 67 14.37 0.25 -9.66
C ARG A 67 13.58 1.55 -9.74
N GLU A 68 12.28 1.43 -9.46
CA GLU A 68 11.39 2.57 -9.35
C GLU A 68 11.22 3.38 -10.65
N THR A 69 11.61 2.82 -11.81
CA THR A 69 11.52 3.49 -13.13
C THR A 69 10.26 3.16 -13.92
N LYS A 70 9.58 2.06 -13.59
CA LYS A 70 8.38 1.56 -14.28
C LYS A 70 7.36 1.09 -13.24
N TYR A 71 6.07 1.18 -13.57
CA TYR A 71 4.94 0.72 -12.76
C TYR A 71 4.54 1.61 -11.56
N LEU A 72 5.14 2.80 -11.39
CA LEU A 72 4.70 3.75 -10.35
C LEU A 72 3.18 4.02 -10.38
N PRO A 73 2.53 4.27 -11.54
CA PRO A 73 1.09 4.52 -11.54
C PRO A 73 0.25 3.34 -11.04
N LEU A 74 0.68 2.11 -11.34
CA LEU A 74 0.01 0.89 -10.87
C LEU A 74 0.15 0.75 -9.35
N ASP A 75 1.38 0.87 -8.86
CA ASP A 75 1.67 0.78 -7.43
C ASP A 75 0.95 1.87 -6.61
N ALA A 76 0.98 3.11 -7.10
CA ALA A 76 0.27 4.24 -6.51
C ALA A 76 -1.25 4.07 -6.56
N CYS A 77 -1.81 3.48 -7.64
CA CYS A 77 -3.24 3.23 -7.75
C CYS A 77 -3.72 2.22 -6.70
N ILE A 78 -3.02 1.09 -6.56
CA ILE A 78 -3.39 0.04 -5.60
C ILE A 78 -3.20 0.52 -4.15
N SER A 79 -2.04 1.11 -3.85
CA SER A 79 -1.77 1.66 -2.51
C SER A 79 -2.71 2.82 -2.15
N GLY A 80 -3.07 3.65 -3.13
CA GLY A 80 -4.06 4.72 -2.98
C GLY A 80 -5.44 4.19 -2.56
N ASN A 81 -5.91 3.11 -3.17
CA ASN A 81 -7.17 2.46 -2.76
C ASN A 81 -7.10 1.93 -1.32
N LEU A 82 -6.00 1.30 -0.92
CA LEU A 82 -5.80 0.88 0.48
C LEU A 82 -5.80 2.08 1.44
N GLY A 83 -5.23 3.21 1.03
CA GLY A 83 -5.30 4.48 1.76
C GLY A 83 -6.73 5.00 1.91
N LEU A 84 -7.53 4.98 0.84
CA LEU A 84 -8.94 5.36 0.88
C LEU A 84 -9.75 4.49 1.83
N ILE A 85 -9.51 3.17 1.86
CA ILE A 85 -10.16 2.26 2.80
C ILE A 85 -9.78 2.60 4.25
N ALA A 86 -8.51 2.92 4.50
CA ALA A 86 -8.07 3.36 5.83
C ALA A 86 -8.74 4.69 6.25
N MET A 87 -8.92 5.63 5.32
CA MET A 87 -9.64 6.89 5.54
C MET A 87 -11.13 6.66 5.78
N TYR A 88 -11.76 5.74 5.05
CA TYR A 88 -13.15 5.34 5.28
C TYR A 88 -13.35 4.79 6.69
N LEU A 89 -12.45 3.91 7.16
CA LEU A 89 -12.51 3.38 8.53
C LEU A 89 -12.35 4.49 9.57
N LEU A 90 -11.47 5.46 9.33
CA LEU A 90 -11.32 6.63 10.22
C LEU A 90 -12.60 7.48 10.26
N TYR A 91 -13.22 7.71 9.10
CA TYR A 91 -14.49 8.42 9.01
C TYR A 91 -15.59 7.68 9.78
N HIS A 92 -15.74 6.37 9.55
CA HIS A 92 -16.69 5.52 10.28
C HIS A 92 -16.42 5.54 11.79
N ALA A 93 -15.15 5.47 12.21
CA ALA A 93 -14.79 5.54 13.62
C ALA A 93 -15.16 6.89 14.23
N HIS A 94 -14.97 7.99 13.50
CA HIS A 94 -15.36 9.32 13.95
C HIS A 94 -16.88 9.47 14.10
N THR A 95 -17.67 9.00 13.14
CA THR A 95 -19.13 9.10 13.20
C THR A 95 -19.78 8.19 14.24
N ASN A 96 -19.05 7.19 14.73
CA ASN A 96 -19.53 6.21 15.71
C ASN A 96 -18.78 6.28 17.05
N ASP A 97 -18.07 7.39 17.31
CA ASP A 97 -17.34 7.64 18.56
C ASP A 97 -16.33 6.55 18.97
N LEU A 98 -15.74 5.85 18.00
CA LEU A 98 -14.74 4.80 18.22
C LEU A 98 -13.34 5.39 18.40
N GLN A 99 -13.13 6.12 19.50
CA GLN A 99 -11.89 6.84 19.77
C GLN A 99 -10.65 5.94 19.83
N HIS A 100 -10.80 4.68 20.25
CA HIS A 100 -9.71 3.70 20.23
C HIS A 100 -9.24 3.39 18.80
N VAL A 101 -10.17 3.29 17.84
CA VAL A 101 -9.84 3.07 16.42
C VAL A 101 -9.07 4.28 15.88
N ILE A 102 -9.54 5.49 16.18
CA ILE A 102 -8.88 6.74 15.78
C ILE A 102 -7.46 6.80 16.35
N GLY A 103 -7.30 6.51 17.65
CA GLY A 103 -5.99 6.50 18.31
C GLY A 103 -5.02 5.50 17.68
N ILE A 104 -5.47 4.25 17.43
CA ILE A 104 -4.67 3.22 16.76
C ILE A 104 -4.25 3.71 15.36
N LYS A 105 -5.18 4.28 14.60
CA LYS A 105 -4.89 4.77 13.24
C LYS A 105 -4.01 6.02 13.22
N ALA A 106 -4.10 6.89 14.20
CA ALA A 106 -3.22 8.04 14.33
C ALA A 106 -1.76 7.58 14.54
N VAL A 107 -1.53 6.61 15.43
CA VAL A 107 -0.18 6.06 15.66
C VAL A 107 0.39 5.41 14.39
N LEU A 108 -0.40 4.59 13.72
CA LEU A 108 0.00 3.94 12.47
C LEU A 108 0.23 4.94 11.33
N GLY A 109 -0.61 5.97 11.24
CA GLY A 109 -0.46 7.07 10.29
C GLY A 109 0.82 7.87 10.52
N VAL A 110 1.17 8.15 11.79
CA VAL A 110 2.44 8.80 12.16
C VAL A 110 3.62 7.92 11.77
N ALA A 111 3.58 6.61 12.06
CA ALA A 111 4.65 5.69 11.67
C ALA A 111 4.85 5.64 10.13
N CYS A 112 3.76 5.62 9.36
CA CYS A 112 3.80 5.71 7.91
C CYS A 112 4.38 7.06 7.45
N ALA A 113 3.84 8.18 7.93
CA ALA A 113 4.33 9.50 7.55
C ALA A 113 5.81 9.69 7.85
N PHE A 114 6.26 9.26 9.03
CA PHE A 114 7.66 9.27 9.43
C PHE A 114 8.52 8.46 8.45
N THR A 115 8.18 7.18 8.22
CA THR A 115 8.97 6.32 7.33
C THR A 115 8.95 6.81 5.87
N PHE A 116 7.86 7.42 5.40
CA PHE A 116 7.77 8.02 4.07
C PHE A 116 8.68 9.24 3.91
N ILE A 117 8.68 10.15 4.88
CA ILE A 117 9.48 11.37 4.84
C ILE A 117 10.97 11.02 4.92
N TYR A 118 11.35 10.12 5.83
CA TYR A 118 12.75 9.70 6.00
C TYR A 118 13.26 8.79 4.88
N CYS A 119 12.38 8.11 4.16
CA CYS A 119 12.73 7.35 2.96
C CYS A 119 13.49 8.18 1.92
N GLY A 120 13.14 9.45 1.71
CA GLY A 120 13.73 10.25 0.65
C GLY A 120 13.40 9.69 -0.74
N MET A 121 14.25 10.01 -1.73
CA MET A 121 14.00 9.69 -3.13
C MET A 121 14.77 8.45 -3.59
N PRO A 122 14.28 7.73 -4.62
CA PRO A 122 15.04 6.63 -5.22
C PRO A 122 16.42 7.09 -5.71
N GLY A 123 17.45 6.44 -5.18
CA GLY A 123 18.86 6.74 -5.40
C GLY A 123 19.56 7.42 -4.21
N ASP A 124 18.83 7.84 -3.19
CA ASP A 124 19.42 8.40 -1.97
C ASP A 124 20.05 7.30 -1.11
N VAL A 125 21.09 7.65 -0.34
CA VAL A 125 21.89 6.70 0.47
C VAL A 125 21.03 5.89 1.43
N GLN A 126 19.99 6.54 1.98
CA GLN A 126 19.14 5.99 3.02
C GLN A 126 17.84 5.36 2.46
N TYR A 127 17.60 5.47 1.15
CA TYR A 127 16.34 5.07 0.52
C TYR A 127 16.02 3.59 0.77
N GLU A 128 16.93 2.68 0.46
CA GLU A 128 16.65 1.24 0.57
C GLU A 128 16.38 0.80 2.01
N GLU A 129 17.02 1.44 2.99
CA GLU A 129 16.78 1.12 4.39
C GLU A 129 15.40 1.60 4.85
N TRP A 130 15.12 2.87 4.67
CA TRP A 130 13.86 3.47 5.14
C TRP A 130 12.65 3.03 4.33
N HIS A 131 12.82 2.69 3.04
CA HIS A 131 11.73 2.15 2.23
C HIS A 131 11.32 0.74 2.68
N ARG A 132 12.25 -0.07 3.22
CA ARG A 132 11.90 -1.34 3.89
C ARG A 132 11.07 -1.09 5.15
N TYR A 133 11.43 -0.10 5.97
CA TYR A 133 10.61 0.28 7.12
C TYR A 133 9.24 0.81 6.71
N TRP A 134 9.15 1.56 5.62
CA TRP A 134 7.88 1.97 5.01
C TRP A 134 7.02 0.77 4.62
N HIS A 135 7.58 -0.29 4.03
CA HIS A 135 6.82 -1.52 3.75
C HIS A 135 6.24 -2.14 5.02
N TYR A 136 7.01 -2.25 6.09
CA TYR A 136 6.50 -2.78 7.35
C TYR A 136 5.43 -1.89 7.99
N ALA A 137 5.64 -0.56 8.01
CA ALA A 137 4.69 0.38 8.58
C ALA A 137 3.36 0.40 7.80
N SER A 138 3.44 0.52 6.47
CA SER A 138 2.25 0.51 5.60
C SER A 138 1.58 -0.86 5.55
N GLY A 139 2.34 -1.95 5.47
CA GLY A 139 1.84 -3.32 5.56
C GLY A 139 1.08 -3.57 6.85
N GLY A 140 1.68 -3.22 7.99
CA GLY A 140 1.02 -3.28 9.31
C GLY A 140 -0.23 -2.40 9.37
N THR A 141 -0.18 -1.19 8.81
CA THR A 141 -1.33 -0.29 8.76
C THR A 141 -2.50 -0.90 8.01
N THR A 142 -2.24 -1.49 6.83
CA THR A 142 -3.28 -2.11 6.01
C THR A 142 -3.85 -3.38 6.66
N LEU A 143 -3.00 -4.22 7.27
CA LEU A 143 -3.44 -5.38 8.04
C LEU A 143 -4.36 -4.96 9.21
N VAL A 144 -3.93 -3.99 10.00
CA VAL A 144 -4.72 -3.49 11.12
C VAL A 144 -6.02 -2.83 10.62
N THR A 145 -6.02 -2.20 9.44
CA THR A 145 -7.26 -1.71 8.81
C THR A 145 -8.24 -2.85 8.59
N SER A 146 -7.79 -3.96 8.00
CA SER A 146 -8.64 -5.12 7.73
C SER A 146 -9.17 -5.76 9.00
N LEU A 147 -8.34 -5.89 10.05
CA LEU A 147 -8.82 -6.40 11.34
C LEU A 147 -9.88 -5.49 11.96
N LEU A 148 -9.66 -4.17 11.97
CA LEU A 148 -10.63 -3.22 12.52
C LEU A 148 -11.92 -3.15 11.70
N LEU A 149 -11.83 -3.26 10.37
CA LEU A 149 -13.02 -3.42 9.51
C LEU A 149 -13.77 -4.71 9.86
N SER A 150 -13.10 -5.85 10.02
CA SER A 150 -13.78 -7.10 10.38
C SER A 150 -14.54 -7.03 11.70
N MET A 151 -14.11 -6.17 12.63
CA MET A 151 -14.75 -6.01 13.95
C MET A 151 -15.83 -4.93 13.97
N HIS A 152 -15.66 -3.85 13.21
CA HIS A 152 -16.52 -2.66 13.30
C HIS A 152 -17.39 -2.42 12.06
N VAL A 153 -17.01 -2.97 10.91
CA VAL A 153 -17.72 -2.87 9.62
C VAL A 153 -17.66 -4.23 8.89
N PRO A 154 -18.16 -5.32 9.49
CA PRO A 154 -18.06 -6.66 8.89
C PRO A 154 -18.69 -6.76 7.50
N GLU A 155 -19.68 -5.92 7.20
CA GLU A 155 -20.37 -5.82 5.92
C GLU A 155 -19.61 -5.05 4.82
N PHE A 156 -18.38 -4.59 5.10
CA PHE A 156 -17.59 -3.75 4.19
C PHE A 156 -17.50 -4.30 2.75
N ASP A 157 -17.23 -5.60 2.57
CA ASP A 157 -17.17 -6.21 1.24
C ASP A 157 -18.51 -6.14 0.48
N SER A 158 -19.62 -6.31 1.20
CA SER A 158 -20.96 -6.19 0.62
C SER A 158 -21.25 -4.75 0.21
N LEU A 159 -20.82 -3.76 1.01
CA LEU A 159 -20.93 -2.35 0.68
C LEU A 159 -20.15 -2.00 -0.59
N VAL A 160 -18.90 -2.49 -0.70
CA VAL A 160 -18.07 -2.29 -1.90
C VAL A 160 -18.72 -2.92 -3.13
N TYR A 161 -19.15 -4.18 -3.03
CA TYR A 161 -19.80 -4.88 -4.13
C TYR A 161 -21.06 -4.16 -4.61
N THR A 162 -21.93 -3.75 -3.68
CA THR A 162 -23.16 -3.04 -4.00
C THR A 162 -22.89 -1.66 -4.60
N THR A 163 -21.85 -0.97 -4.14
CA THR A 163 -21.49 0.35 -4.67
C THR A 163 -20.95 0.25 -6.10
N LEU A 164 -20.13 -0.77 -6.39
CA LEU A 164 -19.50 -0.95 -7.69
C LEU A 164 -20.43 -1.61 -8.74
N PHE A 165 -21.33 -2.49 -8.30
CA PHE A 165 -22.11 -3.36 -9.19
C PHE A 165 -23.62 -3.32 -8.96
N GLY A 166 -24.10 -2.72 -7.86
CA GLY A 166 -25.51 -2.77 -7.45
C GLY A 166 -26.48 -1.99 -8.34
N THR A 167 -26.01 -1.03 -9.14
CA THR A 167 -26.85 -0.36 -10.14
C THR A 167 -27.06 -1.18 -11.42
N ALA A 168 -26.35 -2.30 -11.60
CA ALA A 168 -26.50 -3.17 -12.77
C ALA A 168 -27.68 -4.16 -12.68
N PHE A 169 -28.33 -4.30 -11.52
CA PHE A 169 -29.38 -5.31 -11.29
C PHE A 169 -30.77 -4.74 -10.96
N LEU A 170 -30.94 -3.42 -10.81
CA LEU A 170 -32.25 -2.79 -10.62
C LEU A 170 -32.91 -2.34 -11.94
N GLY A 171 -32.38 -2.81 -13.06
CA GLY A 171 -32.91 -2.62 -14.42
C GLY A 171 -33.58 -3.86 -15.00
N GLN A 172 -34.22 -4.70 -14.17
CA GLN A 172 -35.13 -5.78 -14.59
C GLN A 172 -36.44 -5.69 -13.83
#